data_AF-A0A093R7W9-F1
#
_entry.id   AF-A0A093R7W9-F1
#
_cell.length_a   1.000
_cell.length_b   1.000
_cell.length_c   1.000
_cell.angle_alpha   90.00
_cell.angle_beta   90.00
_cell.angle_gamma   90.00
#
_symmetry.space_group_name_H-M   'P 1'
#
loop_
_entity.id
_entity.type
_entity.pdbx_description
1 polymer ?
#
loop_
_entity_poly.entity_id
_entity_poly.type
_entity_poly.pdbx_seq_one_letter_code
_entity_poly.pdbx_strand_id
1 'polypeptide(L)'
;IFTDPLTPCGQIIAFHFSIPTVFFLRGIPCAIDIQAAQSPDPPSYIPRLFSLNTDHMTFPQRVKNFLISLSESFTCSMLFSAFENLASDFLQKPMTVTQLLSHGSIWLKRLDFVFDYPTPVMPNMVFIGGINCRQKK
;
A
#
# COMPACT_ATOMS: atom_id res chain seq x y z
N ILE A 1 7.12 -1.03 -16.16
CA ILE A 1 6.19 0.13 -16.20
C ILE A 1 6.33 0.92 -14.90
N PHE A 2 6.45 2.24 -14.99
CA PHE A 2 6.42 3.15 -13.84
C PHE A 2 4.98 3.64 -13.64
N THR A 3 4.34 3.33 -12.50
CA THR A 3 2.90 3.58 -12.31
C THR A 3 2.53 3.87 -10.86
N ASP A 4 1.44 4.61 -10.65
CA ASP A 4 0.80 4.73 -9.34
C ASP A 4 -0.08 3.48 -9.10
N PRO A 5 0.13 2.71 -8.01
CA PRO A 5 -0.63 1.51 -7.70
C PRO A 5 -2.07 1.79 -7.21
N LEU A 6 -2.43 3.04 -6.87
CA LEU A 6 -3.81 3.40 -6.52
C LEU A 6 -4.77 3.19 -7.71
N THR A 7 -4.25 3.34 -8.94
CA THR A 7 -4.93 2.99 -10.18
C THR A 7 -4.24 1.78 -10.82
N PRO A 8 -4.66 0.54 -10.49
CA PRO A 8 -3.91 -0.67 -10.82
C PRO A 8 -3.88 -1.01 -12.32
N CYS A 9 -4.52 -0.24 -13.20
CA CYS A 9 -4.54 -0.46 -14.66
C CYS A 9 -3.13 -0.63 -15.25
N GLY A 10 -2.16 0.20 -14.81
CA GLY A 10 -0.77 0.08 -15.26
C GLY A 10 -0.13 -1.25 -14.86
N GLN A 11 -0.48 -1.76 -13.68
CA GLN A 11 -0.03 -3.07 -13.20
C GLN A 11 -0.71 -4.22 -13.95
N ILE A 12 -2.01 -4.12 -14.27
CA ILE A 12 -2.72 -5.14 -15.06
C ILE A 12 -2.01 -5.36 -16.40
N ILE A 13 -1.72 -4.27 -17.10
CA ILE A 13 -1.01 -4.31 -18.39
C ILE A 13 0.40 -4.88 -18.21
N ALA A 14 1.14 -4.40 -17.21
CA ALA A 14 2.49 -4.88 -16.98
C ALA A 14 2.53 -6.38 -16.65
N PHE A 15 1.57 -6.87 -15.87
CA PHE A 15 1.42 -8.27 -15.54
C PHE A 15 1.13 -9.11 -16.78
N HIS A 16 0.20 -8.69 -17.63
CA HIS A 16 -0.12 -9.36 -18.89
C HIS A 16 1.11 -9.49 -19.82
N PHE A 17 1.92 -8.43 -19.91
CA PHE A 17 3.12 -8.41 -20.76
C PHE A 17 4.39 -8.90 -20.04
N SER A 18 4.31 -9.35 -18.79
CA SER A 18 5.47 -9.79 -17.99
C SER A 18 6.58 -8.72 -17.86
N ILE A 19 6.20 -7.45 -17.76
CA ILE A 19 7.13 -6.32 -17.64
C ILE A 19 7.31 -5.96 -16.15
N PRO A 20 8.55 -5.77 -15.66
CA PRO A 20 8.77 -5.36 -14.27
C PRO A 20 8.13 -4.00 -13.98
N THR A 21 7.56 -3.83 -12.80
CA THR A 21 6.91 -2.59 -12.39
C THR A 21 7.57 -1.91 -11.21
N VAL A 22 7.61 -0.59 -11.31
CA VAL A 22 8.10 0.30 -10.26
C VAL A 22 6.90 1.15 -9.83
N PHE A 23 6.49 0.98 -8.59
CA PHE A 23 5.38 1.73 -8.02
C PHE A 23 5.84 3.04 -7.44
N PHE A 24 5.07 4.10 -7.68
CA PHE A 24 5.32 5.43 -7.15
C PHE A 24 4.11 5.91 -6.36
N LEU A 25 4.22 5.90 -5.03
CA LEU A 25 3.09 6.12 -4.12
C LEU A 25 3.53 6.76 -2.81
N ARG A 26 2.59 7.31 -2.05
CA ARG A 26 2.81 7.60 -0.62
C ARG A 26 2.44 6.37 0.21
N GLY A 27 1.21 5.90 0.06
CA GLY A 27 0.68 4.67 0.65
C GLY A 27 -0.66 4.35 0.01
N ILE A 28 -1.18 3.14 0.22
CA ILE A 28 -2.51 2.73 -0.21
C ILE A 28 -3.36 2.56 1.06
N PRO A 29 -4.65 2.96 1.05
CA PRO A 29 -5.55 2.66 2.14
C PRO A 29 -5.53 1.17 2.55
N CYS A 30 -5.82 0.91 3.82
CA CYS A 30 -5.87 -0.43 4.39
C CYS A 30 -4.56 -1.22 4.35
N ALA A 31 -3.43 -0.54 4.14
CA ALA A 31 -2.09 -1.14 4.09
C ALA A 31 -1.91 -2.19 2.98
N ILE A 32 -2.67 -2.08 1.88
CA ILE A 32 -2.58 -3.00 0.74
C ILE A 32 -1.16 -3.03 0.17
N ASP A 33 -0.48 -1.88 0.10
CA ASP A 33 0.91 -1.80 -0.35
C ASP A 33 1.89 -2.54 0.58
N ILE A 34 1.64 -2.52 1.88
CA ILE A 34 2.45 -3.23 2.88
C ILE A 34 2.23 -4.74 2.71
N GLN A 35 0.97 -5.16 2.61
CA GLN A 35 0.59 -6.56 2.39
C GLN A 35 1.10 -7.10 1.05
N ALA A 36 0.95 -6.33 -0.03
CA ALA A 36 1.43 -6.70 -1.36
C ALA A 36 2.96 -6.78 -1.42
N ALA A 37 3.66 -5.89 -0.70
CA ALA A 37 5.11 -5.97 -0.54
C ALA A 37 5.56 -7.16 0.36
N GLN A 38 4.63 -7.91 0.95
CA GLN A 38 4.87 -8.99 1.90
C GLN A 38 5.57 -8.52 3.19
N SER A 39 5.37 -7.26 3.57
CA SER A 39 5.88 -6.70 4.81
C SER A 39 4.91 -6.95 5.97
N PRO A 40 5.39 -7.23 7.19
CA PRO A 40 4.52 -7.34 8.37
C PRO A 40 3.82 -6.01 8.70
N ASP A 41 2.52 -6.07 8.99
CA ASP A 41 1.69 -4.91 9.39
C ASP A 41 0.99 -5.14 10.76
N PRO A 42 1.74 -5.17 11.88
CA PRO A 42 1.16 -5.44 13.20
C PRO A 42 0.39 -4.23 13.78
N PRO A 43 -0.93 -4.39 14.07
CA PRO A 43 -1.76 -3.32 14.63
C PRO A 43 -1.47 -3.01 16.10
N SER A 44 -0.51 -3.71 16.73
CA SER A 44 -0.13 -3.49 18.13
C SER A 44 0.75 -2.28 18.37
N TYR A 45 1.50 -1.84 17.35
CA TYR A 45 2.37 -0.66 17.40
C TYR A 45 2.30 0.22 16.15
N ILE A 46 1.70 -0.26 15.05
CA ILE A 46 1.46 0.55 13.86
C ILE A 46 0.07 1.18 13.97
N PRO A 47 -0.05 2.51 14.13
CA PRO A 47 -1.34 3.16 14.22
C PRO A 47 -2.05 3.15 12.85
N ARG A 48 -3.33 2.77 12.84
CA ARG A 48 -4.17 2.83 11.64
C ARG A 48 -4.50 4.27 11.27
N LEU A 49 -4.68 4.51 9.98
CA LEU A 49 -5.08 5.81 9.47
C LEU A 49 -6.40 6.24 10.14
N PHE A 50 -6.53 7.52 10.50
CA PHE A 50 -7.70 8.07 11.21
C PHE A 50 -7.96 7.52 12.64
N SER A 51 -7.11 6.65 13.19
CA SER A 51 -7.23 6.20 14.58
C SER A 51 -6.92 7.30 15.62
N LEU A 52 -6.16 8.32 15.20
CA LEU A 52 -5.53 9.37 16.01
C LEU A 52 -4.56 8.82 17.07
N ASN A 53 -4.13 7.57 16.91
CA ASN A 53 -3.13 6.95 17.79
C ASN A 53 -1.70 7.30 17.33
N THR A 54 -0.75 7.17 18.25
CA THR A 54 0.69 7.22 17.99
C THR A 54 1.27 5.80 17.95
N ASP A 55 2.58 5.66 17.74
CA ASP A 55 3.33 4.41 17.92
C ASP A 55 3.31 3.90 19.38
N HIS A 56 3.20 4.81 20.33
CA HIS A 56 3.06 4.51 21.75
C HIS A 56 1.57 4.38 22.18
N MET A 57 0.99 3.20 21.97
CA MET A 57 -0.39 2.89 22.36
C MET A 57 -0.51 2.14 23.68
N THR A 58 -1.46 2.58 24.52
CA THR A 58 -2.00 1.83 25.67
C THR A 58 -2.83 0.63 25.21
N PHE A 59 -3.09 -0.33 26.11
CA PHE A 59 -3.88 -1.52 25.76
C PHE A 59 -5.26 -1.21 25.13
N PRO A 60 -6.09 -0.28 25.66
CA PRO A 60 -7.37 0.06 25.03
C PRO A 60 -7.19 0.69 23.64
N GLN A 61 -6.15 1.51 23.44
CA GLN A 61 -5.83 2.09 22.13
C GLN A 61 -5.43 1.01 21.12
N ARG A 62 -4.69 -0.03 21.55
CA ARG A 62 -4.34 -1.17 20.70
C ARG A 62 -5.57 -1.98 20.30
N VAL A 63 -6.51 -2.21 21.23
CA VAL A 63 -7.77 -2.89 20.93
C VAL A 63 -8.59 -2.09 19.91
N LYS A 64 -8.72 -0.77 20.11
CA LYS A 64 -9.36 0.13 19.13
C LYS A 64 -8.66 0.05 17.76
N ASN A 65 -7.33 0.09 17.75
CA ASN A 65 -6.53 0.05 16.53
C ASN A 65 -6.72 -1.26 15.74
N PHE A 66 -6.78 -2.38 16.46
CA PHE A 66 -7.08 -3.70 15.89
C PHE A 66 -8.49 -3.75 15.28
N LEU A 67 -9.50 -3.22 15.98
CA LEU A 67 -10.88 -3.16 15.46
C LEU A 67 -10.97 -2.31 14.18
N ILE A 68 -10.25 -1.18 14.12
CA ILE A 68 -10.15 -0.35 12.91
C ILE A 68 -9.51 -1.16 11.77
N SER A 69 -8.40 -1.84 12.03
CA SER A 69 -7.71 -2.66 11.02
C SER A 69 -8.60 -3.76 10.43
N LEU A 70 -9.46 -4.38 11.25
CA LEU A 70 -10.42 -5.37 10.77
C LEU A 70 -11.50 -4.74 9.87
N SER A 71 -12.04 -3.59 10.28
CA SER A 71 -13.04 -2.86 9.49
C SER A 71 -12.49 -2.41 8.14
N GLU A 72 -11.23 -1.97 8.09
CA GLU A 72 -10.58 -1.49 6.88
C GLU A 72 -10.48 -2.58 5.80
N SER A 73 -10.19 -3.82 6.18
CA SER A 73 -10.12 -4.95 5.23
C SER A 73 -11.42 -5.10 4.44
N PHE A 74 -12.56 -4.94 5.11
CA PHE A 74 -13.88 -5.01 4.48
C PHE A 74 -14.13 -3.80 3.56
N THR A 75 -13.86 -2.59 4.05
CA THR A 75 -14.05 -1.35 3.26
C THR A 75 -13.18 -1.33 2.00
N CYS A 76 -11.93 -1.78 2.07
CA CYS A 76 -11.04 -1.78 0.92
C CYS A 76 -11.41 -2.84 -0.12
N SER A 77 -11.89 -4.02 0.28
CA SER A 77 -12.41 -5.00 -0.68
C SER A 77 -13.54 -4.38 -1.52
N MET A 78 -14.45 -3.62 -0.90
CA MET A 78 -15.50 -2.91 -1.63
C MET A 78 -14.94 -1.83 -2.57
N LEU A 79 -13.98 -1.01 -2.10
CA LEU A 79 -13.37 0.07 -2.88
C LEU A 79 -12.65 -0.44 -4.14
N PHE A 80 -11.93 -1.55 -4.02
CA PHE A 80 -11.11 -2.10 -5.10
C PHE A 80 -11.82 -3.16 -5.94
N SER A 81 -13.02 -3.61 -5.56
CA SER A 81 -13.82 -4.63 -6.26
C SER A 81 -13.96 -4.39 -7.78
N ALA A 82 -14.18 -3.14 -8.19
CA ALA A 82 -14.29 -2.79 -9.61
C ALA A 82 -12.99 -3.09 -10.39
N PHE A 83 -11.83 -2.85 -9.77
CA PHE A 83 -10.54 -3.17 -10.36
C PHE A 83 -10.23 -4.67 -10.30
N GLU A 84 -10.68 -5.38 -9.27
CA GLU A 84 -10.54 -6.84 -9.17
C GLU A 84 -11.34 -7.55 -10.28
N ASN A 85 -12.58 -7.12 -10.50
CA ASN A 85 -13.41 -7.65 -11.58
C ASN A 85 -12.78 -7.36 -12.95
N LEU A 86 -12.36 -6.11 -13.20
CA LEU A 86 -11.69 -5.73 -14.44
C LEU A 86 -10.40 -6.54 -14.68
N ALA A 87 -9.56 -6.68 -13.66
CA ALA A 87 -8.32 -7.44 -13.76
C ALA A 87 -8.60 -8.92 -14.01
N SER A 88 -9.61 -9.48 -13.33
CA SER A 88 -9.96 -10.89 -13.47
C SER A 88 -10.51 -11.20 -14.87
N ASP A 89 -11.37 -10.32 -15.39
CA ASP A 89 -11.93 -10.44 -16.75
C ASP A 89 -10.85 -10.26 -17.82
N PHE A 90 -9.98 -9.26 -17.68
CA PHE A 90 -8.92 -9.02 -18.65
C PHE A 90 -7.85 -10.11 -18.67
N LEU A 91 -7.43 -10.59 -17.49
CA LEU A 91 -6.41 -11.62 -17.34
C LEU A 91 -6.98 -13.05 -17.43
N GLN A 92 -8.32 -13.18 -17.53
CA GLN A 92 -9.04 -14.46 -17.57
C GLN A 92 -8.69 -15.38 -16.38
N LYS A 93 -8.43 -14.78 -15.21
CA LYS A 93 -8.01 -15.47 -13.99
C LYS A 93 -8.47 -14.70 -12.75
N PRO A 94 -9.05 -15.34 -11.72
CA PRO A 94 -9.41 -14.66 -10.48
C PRO A 94 -8.17 -14.03 -9.82
N MET A 95 -8.20 -12.71 -9.64
CA MET A 95 -7.09 -11.91 -9.12
C MET A 95 -7.61 -10.85 -8.15
N THR A 96 -7.02 -10.78 -6.95
CA THR A 96 -7.25 -9.66 -6.03
C THR A 96 -6.27 -8.52 -6.31
N VAL A 97 -6.58 -7.29 -5.87
CA VAL A 97 -5.65 -6.17 -6.03
C VAL A 97 -4.35 -6.41 -5.27
N THR A 98 -4.42 -6.96 -4.05
CA THR A 98 -3.22 -7.29 -3.27
C THR A 98 -2.33 -8.31 -3.99
N GLN A 99 -2.93 -9.35 -4.60
CA GLN A 99 -2.20 -10.33 -5.41
C GLN A 99 -1.58 -9.69 -6.64
N LEU A 100 -2.34 -8.89 -7.39
CA LEU A 100 -1.86 -8.21 -8.58
C LEU A 100 -0.66 -7.29 -8.28
N LEU A 101 -0.74 -6.52 -7.19
CA LEU A 101 0.32 -5.62 -6.75
C LEU A 101 1.53 -6.35 -6.15
N SER A 102 1.37 -7.57 -5.65
CA SER A 102 2.50 -8.37 -5.13
C SER A 102 3.56 -8.71 -6.19
N HIS A 103 3.21 -8.60 -7.47
CA HIS A 103 4.13 -8.75 -8.60
C HIS A 103 4.96 -7.48 -8.90
N GLY A 104 4.85 -6.44 -8.07
CA GLY A 104 5.66 -5.24 -8.16
C GLY A 104 7.13 -5.49 -7.84
N SER A 105 8.04 -4.92 -8.65
CA SER A 105 9.47 -5.10 -8.45
C SER A 105 10.04 -4.15 -7.39
N ILE A 106 9.65 -2.87 -7.42
CA ILE A 106 10.16 -1.83 -6.50
C ILE A 106 9.01 -0.93 -6.06
N TRP A 107 9.00 -0.56 -4.78
CA TRP A 107 8.07 0.40 -4.19
C TRP A 107 8.80 1.70 -3.87
N LEU A 108 8.66 2.71 -4.72
CA LEU A 108 9.16 4.05 -4.45
C LEU A 108 8.15 4.84 -3.60
N LYS A 109 8.48 4.99 -2.33
CA LYS A 109 7.67 5.64 -1.30
C LYS A 109 7.96 7.13 -1.24
N ARG A 110 7.01 7.98 -1.62
CA ARG A 110 7.04 9.46 -1.54
C ARG A 110 6.91 9.99 -0.10
N LEU A 111 7.61 9.37 0.83
CA LEU A 111 7.67 9.77 2.23
C LEU A 111 9.08 9.50 2.76
N ASP A 112 9.41 10.16 3.86
CA ASP A 112 10.67 9.97 4.56
C ASP A 112 10.38 9.27 5.88
N PHE A 113 11.20 8.29 6.24
CA PHE A 113 11.05 7.54 7.47
C PHE A 113 11.18 8.43 8.72
N VAL A 114 11.76 9.63 8.60
CA VAL A 114 11.87 10.61 9.70
C VAL A 114 10.51 11.20 10.08
N PHE A 115 9.53 11.25 9.17
CA PHE A 115 8.23 11.90 9.41
C PHE A 115 7.08 10.93 9.68
N ASP A 116 7.32 9.62 9.60
CA ASP A 116 6.32 8.58 9.82
C ASP A 116 6.74 7.65 10.95
N TYR A 117 5.76 6.98 11.56
CA TYR A 117 6.02 6.04 12.65
C TYR A 117 6.84 4.83 12.16
N PRO A 118 7.66 4.21 13.04
CA PRO A 118 8.45 3.04 12.68
C PRO A 118 7.54 1.89 12.23
N THR A 119 7.78 1.39 11.02
CA THR A 119 7.07 0.25 10.43
C THR A 119 8.06 -0.71 9.78
N PRO A 120 7.75 -2.02 9.70
CA PRO A 120 8.57 -2.97 8.96
C PRO A 120 8.65 -2.61 7.48
N VAL A 121 9.85 -2.71 6.92
CA VAL A 121 10.13 -2.38 5.52
C VAL A 121 10.83 -3.54 4.84
N MET A 122 10.43 -3.82 3.60
CA MET A 122 11.04 -4.85 2.78
C MET A 122 12.17 -4.25 1.91
N PRO A 123 13.18 -5.04 1.50
CA PRO A 123 14.32 -4.52 0.73
C PRO A 123 13.96 -3.87 -0.61
N ASN A 124 12.80 -4.20 -1.19
CA ASN A 124 12.28 -3.61 -2.42
C ASN A 124 11.49 -2.30 -2.18
N MET A 125 11.38 -1.83 -0.94
CA MET A 125 10.75 -0.57 -0.58
C MET A 125 11.80 0.52 -0.38
N VAL A 126 11.75 1.57 -1.20
CA VAL A 126 12.73 2.65 -1.22
C VAL A 126 12.04 3.98 -0.92
N PHE A 127 12.46 4.63 0.15
CA PHE A 127 11.97 5.95 0.53
C PHE A 127 12.64 7.04 -0.30
N ILE A 128 11.82 7.82 -0.99
CA ILE A 128 12.21 8.93 -1.86
C ILE A 128 11.54 10.22 -1.38
N GLY A 129 11.62 10.48 -0.07
CA GLY A 129 11.24 11.77 0.52
C GLY A 129 12.05 12.94 -0.07
N GLY A 130 11.58 14.17 0.13
CA GLY A 130 12.35 15.37 -0.24
C GLY A 130 12.51 15.65 -1.74
N ILE A 131 11.78 14.95 -2.62
CA ILE A 131 11.87 15.13 -4.09
C ILE A 131 11.31 16.47 -4.61
N ASN A 132 10.63 17.24 -3.78
CA ASN A 132 10.06 18.53 -4.19
C ASN A 132 11.14 19.60 -4.28
N CYS A 133 11.39 20.11 -5.48
CA CYS A 133 12.30 21.23 -5.69
C CYS A 133 11.61 22.56 -5.35
N ARG A 134 12.30 23.44 -4.63
CA ARG A 134 11.87 24.83 -4.47
C ARG A 134 12.12 25.57 -5.79
N GLN A 135 11.10 26.19 -6.37
CA GLN A 135 11.32 27.13 -7.48
C GLN A 135 12.20 28.28 -6.98
N LYS A 136 13.25 28.61 -7.76
CA LYS A 136 14.03 29.82 -7.50
C LYS A 136 13.09 31.03 -7.61
N LYS A 137 13.11 31.88 -6.57
CA LYS A 137 12.44 33.17 -6.59
C LYS A 137 13.05 34.08 -7.64
#